data_AF-A0A954BFL0-F1
#
_entry.id   AF-A0A954BFL0-F1
#
_cell.length_a   1.000
_cell.length_b   1.000
_cell.length_c   1.000
_cell.angle_alpha   90.00
_cell.angle_beta   90.00
_cell.angle_gamma   90.00
#
_symmetry.space_group_name_H-M   'P 1'
#
loop_
_entity.id
_entity.type
_entity.pdbx_description
1 polymer ?
#
loop_
_entity_poly.entity_id
_entity_poly.type
_entity_poly.pdbx_seq_one_letter_code
_entity_poly.pdbx_strand_id
1 'polypeptide(L)'
;MTTRKTLSPDQALKRFLAVVAEEADMNAGFRNRLLLALGVPVLFEGQDDIMSISPVELVVRYDQDTFRRIYATLKPPALQKVLKESGLATKDDLAFPKSMKAPEKLDRMLDMLFERASDRASERGWQD
;
A
#
# COMPACT_ATOMS: atom_id res chain seq x y z
N MET A 1 -31.87 35.47 -4.24
CA MET A 1 -31.21 35.30 -2.93
C MET A 1 -31.34 33.85 -2.51
N THR A 2 -30.31 33.04 -2.70
CA THR A 2 -30.29 31.65 -2.28
C THR A 2 -30.11 31.63 -0.76
N THR A 3 -31.17 31.35 -0.01
CA THR A 3 -31.10 31.10 1.43
C THR A 3 -30.13 29.95 1.66
N ARG A 4 -28.93 30.24 2.20
CA ARG A 4 -28.03 29.18 2.67
C ARG A 4 -28.76 28.44 3.76
N LYS A 5 -29.23 27.22 3.45
CA LYS A 5 -29.80 26.30 4.44
C LYS A 5 -28.75 26.07 5.50
N THR A 6 -28.99 26.59 6.71
CA THR A 6 -28.13 26.35 7.86
C THR A 6 -28.22 24.88 8.23
N LEU A 7 -27.09 24.19 8.30
CA LEU A 7 -27.02 22.79 8.70
C LEU A 7 -26.82 22.71 10.20
N SER A 8 -27.42 21.72 10.86
CA SER A 8 -27.00 21.35 12.21
C SER A 8 -25.56 20.80 12.18
N PRO A 9 -24.84 20.82 13.31
CA PRO A 9 -23.50 20.23 13.40
C PRO A 9 -23.45 18.78 12.87
N ASP A 10 -24.42 17.94 13.25
CA ASP A 10 -24.50 16.54 12.79
C ASP A 10 -24.70 16.43 11.27
N GLN A 11 -25.51 17.31 10.69
CA GLN A 11 -25.74 17.33 9.25
C GLN A 11 -24.50 17.78 8.49
N ALA A 12 -23.75 18.75 9.03
CA ALA A 12 -22.49 19.19 8.46
C ALA A 12 -21.44 18.07 8.51
N LEU A 13 -21.32 17.36 9.64
CA LEU A 13 -20.38 16.25 9.79
C LEU A 13 -20.72 15.08 8.86
N LYS A 14 -22.00 14.68 8.76
CA LYS A 14 -22.43 13.63 7.82
C LYS A 14 -22.10 13.99 6.38
N ARG A 15 -22.32 15.24 5.98
CA ARG A 15 -21.98 15.72 4.65
C ARG A 15 -20.48 15.67 4.38
N PHE A 16 -19.67 16.07 5.36
CA PHE A 16 -18.21 15.97 5.25
C PHE A 16 -17.75 14.52 5.07
N LEU A 17 -18.23 13.60 5.92
CA LEU A 17 -17.87 12.18 5.83
C LEU A 17 -18.30 11.55 4.51
N ALA A 18 -19.44 11.97 3.93
CA ALA A 18 -19.87 11.51 2.62
C ALA A 18 -18.89 11.92 1.51
N VAL A 19 -18.40 13.16 1.52
CA VAL A 19 -17.39 13.65 0.56
C VAL A 19 -16.07 12.91 0.73
N VAL A 20 -15.65 12.66 1.97
CA VAL A 20 -14.44 11.88 2.26
C VAL A 20 -14.57 10.45 1.72
N ALA A 21 -15.72 9.82 1.90
CA ALA A 21 -15.99 8.48 1.37
C ALA A 21 -15.97 8.46 -0.16
N GLU A 22 -16.58 9.45 -0.81
CA GLU A 22 -16.60 9.58 -2.27
C GLU A 22 -15.19 9.77 -2.84
N GLU A 23 -14.36 10.62 -2.23
CA GLU A 23 -12.95 10.78 -2.64
C GLU A 23 -12.15 9.49 -2.43
N ALA A 24 -12.38 8.75 -1.34
CA ALA A 24 -11.70 7.47 -1.10
C ALA A 24 -12.09 6.39 -2.11
N ASP A 25 -13.30 6.43 -2.66
CA ASP A 25 -13.74 5.52 -3.71
C ASP A 25 -13.03 5.81 -5.04
N MET A 26 -12.91 7.09 -5.39
CA MET A 26 -12.29 7.53 -6.64
C MET A 26 -10.76 7.55 -6.61
N ASN A 27 -10.14 7.67 -5.42
CA ASN A 27 -8.71 7.90 -5.26
C ASN A 27 -8.08 6.89 -4.28
N ALA A 28 -7.54 5.80 -4.84
CA ALA A 28 -6.91 4.74 -4.06
C ALA A 28 -5.76 5.22 -3.17
N GLY A 29 -4.98 6.21 -3.62
CA GLY A 29 -3.90 6.79 -2.80
C GLY A 29 -4.44 7.55 -1.58
N PHE A 30 -5.56 8.27 -1.73
CA PHE A 30 -6.24 8.92 -0.60
C PHE A 30 -6.87 7.89 0.35
N ARG A 31 -7.57 6.87 -0.20
CA ARG A 31 -8.10 5.74 0.57
C ARG A 31 -7.02 5.10 1.42
N ASN A 32 -5.88 4.77 0.82
CA ASN A 32 -4.77 4.15 1.53
C ASN A 32 -4.27 5.05 2.64
N ARG A 33 -4.04 6.35 2.40
CA ARG A 33 -3.66 7.29 3.49
C ARG A 33 -4.69 7.36 4.63
N LEU A 34 -5.99 7.27 4.35
CA LEU A 34 -7.02 7.21 5.39
C LEU A 34 -6.97 5.90 6.18
N LEU A 35 -6.93 4.77 5.48
CA LEU A 35 -6.77 3.44 6.10
C LEU A 35 -5.50 3.39 6.96
N LEU A 36 -4.46 4.05 6.48
CA LEU A 36 -3.26 4.25 7.26
C LEU A 36 -3.61 5.11 8.51
N ALA A 37 -4.13 6.32 8.38
CA ALA A 37 -4.43 7.19 9.52
C ALA A 37 -5.31 6.56 10.62
N LEU A 38 -6.16 5.58 10.30
CA LEU A 38 -7.02 4.89 11.28
C LEU A 38 -6.25 4.06 12.33
N GLY A 39 -5.01 3.65 12.05
CA GLY A 39 -4.19 2.86 12.98
C GLY A 39 -4.75 1.47 13.32
N VAL A 40 -5.72 0.98 12.53
CA VAL A 40 -6.30 -0.36 12.69
C VAL A 40 -5.72 -1.32 11.64
N PRO A 41 -5.62 -2.63 11.94
CA PRO A 41 -5.28 -3.63 10.94
C PRO A 41 -6.35 -3.66 9.84
N VAL A 42 -5.91 -3.61 8.58
CA VAL A 42 -6.78 -3.68 7.41
C VAL A 42 -6.41 -4.92 6.60
N LEU A 43 -7.40 -5.75 6.31
CA LEU A 43 -7.25 -6.86 5.38
C LEU A 43 -7.38 -6.33 3.96
N PHE A 44 -6.38 -6.57 3.13
CA PHE A 44 -6.42 -6.25 1.71
C PHE A 44 -6.78 -7.51 0.93
N GLU A 45 -7.93 -7.48 0.26
CA GLU A 45 -8.43 -8.60 -0.53
C GLU A 45 -8.33 -8.27 -2.02
N GLY A 46 -7.53 -9.05 -2.76
CA GLY A 46 -7.41 -8.90 -4.20
C GLY A 46 -6.21 -8.08 -4.66
N GLN A 47 -5.83 -8.33 -5.92
CA GLN A 47 -4.59 -7.83 -6.50
C GLN A 47 -4.55 -6.29 -6.63
N ASP A 48 -5.68 -5.67 -6.98
CA ASP A 48 -5.73 -4.23 -7.25
C ASP A 48 -5.55 -3.39 -5.98
N ASP A 49 -6.16 -3.82 -4.87
CA ASP A 49 -5.98 -3.17 -3.58
C ASP A 49 -4.52 -3.25 -3.13
N ILE A 50 -3.89 -4.43 -3.21
CA ILE A 50 -2.49 -4.61 -2.80
C ILE A 50 -1.54 -3.81 -3.67
N MET A 51 -1.78 -3.75 -4.99
CA MET A 51 -0.96 -2.98 -5.91
C MET A 51 -1.08 -1.46 -5.73
N SER A 52 -2.17 -0.98 -5.13
CA SER A 52 -2.37 0.46 -4.87
C SER A 52 -1.60 0.97 -3.64
N ILE A 53 -1.10 0.06 -2.80
CA ILE A 53 -0.47 0.41 -1.52
C ILE A 53 1.03 0.60 -1.71
N SER A 54 1.55 1.67 -1.10
CA SER A 54 2.99 1.89 -1.00
C SER A 54 3.63 0.85 -0.07
N PRO A 55 4.58 0.01 -0.56
CA PRO A 55 5.29 -0.93 0.30
C PRO A 55 6.06 -0.23 1.43
N VAL A 56 6.55 0.99 1.19
CA VAL A 56 7.25 1.83 2.18
C VAL A 56 6.31 2.27 3.31
N GLU A 57 5.04 2.50 3.01
CA GLU A 57 4.06 2.85 4.05
C GLU A 57 3.60 1.61 4.82
N LEU A 58 3.51 0.46 4.13
CA LEU A 58 3.06 -0.79 4.73
C LEU A 58 4.09 -1.35 5.73
N VAL A 59 5.38 -1.23 5.43
CA VAL A 59 6.46 -1.79 6.26
C VAL A 59 6.64 -1.09 7.62
N VAL A 60 6.16 0.16 7.73
CA VAL A 60 6.16 0.92 8.99
C VAL A 60 5.11 0.38 9.97
N ARG A 61 4.09 -0.32 9.47
CA ARG A 61 2.91 -0.71 10.25
C ARG A 61 2.86 -2.17 10.63
N TYR A 62 3.39 -2.98 9.75
CA TYR A 62 3.26 -4.42 9.82
C TYR A 62 4.64 -5.01 9.99
N ASP A 63 4.72 -6.01 10.87
CA ASP A 63 5.88 -6.86 10.94
C ASP A 63 6.16 -7.56 9.60
N GLN A 64 7.37 -8.08 9.47
CA GLN A 64 7.81 -8.75 8.25
C GLN A 64 6.87 -9.89 7.85
N ASP A 65 6.38 -10.68 8.79
CA ASP A 65 5.49 -11.81 8.51
C ASP A 65 4.15 -11.35 7.92
N THR A 66 3.55 -10.31 8.47
CA THR A 66 2.30 -9.75 7.97
C THR A 66 2.49 -9.08 6.61
N PHE A 67 3.57 -8.32 6.46
CA PHE A 67 3.95 -7.73 5.18
C PHE A 67 4.10 -8.79 4.09
N ARG A 68 4.85 -9.87 4.38
CA ARG A 68 5.04 -10.99 3.46
C ARG A 68 3.72 -11.66 3.11
N ARG A 69 2.86 -11.94 4.09
CA ARG A 69 1.55 -12.56 3.85
C ARG A 69 0.70 -11.74 2.88
N ILE A 70 0.69 -10.41 3.01
CA ILE A 70 -0.04 -9.52 2.11
C ILE A 70 0.49 -9.67 0.68
N TYR A 71 1.79 -9.45 0.48
CA TYR A 71 2.38 -9.47 -0.87
C TYR A 71 2.54 -10.87 -1.47
N ALA A 72 2.56 -11.93 -0.67
CA ALA A 72 2.64 -13.32 -1.14
C ALA A 72 1.37 -13.77 -1.89
N THR A 73 0.25 -13.06 -1.72
CA THR A 73 -0.97 -13.29 -2.51
C THR A 73 -0.84 -12.84 -3.96
N LEU A 74 0.16 -11.99 -4.28
CA LEU A 74 0.42 -11.53 -5.64
C LEU A 74 1.16 -12.58 -6.47
N LYS A 75 0.80 -12.68 -7.75
CA LYS A 75 1.57 -13.47 -8.71
C LYS A 75 2.93 -12.79 -9.00
N PRO A 76 3.97 -13.56 -9.37
CA PRO A 76 5.31 -13.01 -9.65
C PRO A 76 5.35 -11.79 -10.58
N PRO A 77 4.59 -11.71 -11.69
CA PRO A 77 4.59 -10.52 -12.55
C PRO A 77 4.04 -9.27 -11.86
N ALA A 78 3.03 -9.42 -10.99
CA ALA A 78 2.46 -8.32 -10.24
C ALA A 78 3.45 -7.83 -9.17
N LEU A 79 4.14 -8.73 -8.49
CA LEU A 79 5.17 -8.36 -7.50
C LEU A 79 6.35 -7.62 -8.15
N GLN A 80 6.78 -8.06 -9.34
CA GLN A 80 7.78 -7.32 -10.14
C GLN A 80 7.31 -5.92 -10.52
N LYS A 81 6.02 -5.77 -10.84
CA LYS A 81 5.42 -4.47 -11.15
C LYS A 81 5.48 -3.55 -9.93
N VAL A 82 5.06 -4.03 -8.76
CA VAL A 82 5.12 -3.29 -7.49
C VAL A 82 6.55 -2.84 -7.19
N LEU A 83 7.54 -3.74 -7.29
CA LEU A 83 8.96 -3.43 -7.05
C LEU A 83 9.47 -2.31 -7.98
N LYS A 84 9.11 -2.33 -9.26
CA LYS A 84 9.52 -1.32 -10.25
C LYS A 84 8.80 0.01 -10.05
N GLU A 85 7.48 0.00 -9.92
CA GLU A 85 6.66 1.22 -9.82
C GLU A 85 6.90 1.95 -8.50
N SER A 86 7.23 1.22 -7.44
CA SER A 86 7.64 1.81 -6.16
C SER A 86 9.08 2.31 -6.17
N GLY A 87 9.82 2.16 -7.27
CA GLY A 87 11.25 2.49 -7.36
C GLY A 87 12.11 1.71 -6.36
N LEU A 88 11.68 0.51 -5.98
CA LEU A 88 12.38 -0.36 -5.04
C LEU A 88 13.26 -1.39 -5.76
N ALA A 89 13.08 -1.61 -7.06
CA ALA A 89 13.98 -2.44 -7.85
C ALA A 89 14.25 -1.86 -9.23
N THR A 90 15.48 -2.05 -9.69
CA THR A 90 15.89 -1.81 -11.08
C THR A 90 15.57 -3.03 -11.95
N LYS A 91 15.80 -2.91 -13.27
CA LYS A 91 15.68 -4.06 -14.18
C LYS A 91 16.72 -5.15 -13.86
N ASP A 92 17.92 -4.76 -13.46
CA ASP A 92 19.03 -5.69 -13.21
C ASP A 92 18.81 -6.48 -11.92
N ASP A 93 18.21 -5.85 -10.90
CA ASP A 93 17.80 -6.53 -9.66
C ASP A 93 16.82 -7.69 -9.91
N LEU A 94 16.00 -7.56 -10.96
CA LEU A 94 14.97 -8.52 -11.34
C LEU A 94 15.43 -9.49 -12.43
N ALA A 95 16.70 -9.43 -12.83
CA ALA A 95 17.32 -10.36 -13.76
C ALA A 95 17.69 -11.67 -13.04
N PHE A 96 16.69 -12.48 -12.68
CA PHE A 96 16.92 -13.75 -12.01
C PHE A 96 17.57 -14.78 -12.94
N PRO A 97 18.45 -15.67 -12.41
CA PRO A 97 18.99 -16.79 -13.17
C PRO A 97 17.89 -17.65 -13.78
N LYS A 98 18.10 -18.12 -15.02
CA LYS A 98 17.15 -19.02 -15.69
C LYS A 98 16.92 -20.33 -14.93
N SER A 99 17.94 -20.78 -14.19
CA SER A 99 17.91 -21.97 -13.35
C SER A 99 17.10 -21.82 -12.05
N MET A 100 16.82 -20.59 -11.62
CA MET A 100 16.12 -20.34 -10.35
C MET A 100 14.62 -20.68 -10.48
N LYS A 101 14.11 -21.43 -9.51
CA LYS A 101 12.72 -21.92 -9.52
C LYS A 101 11.74 -20.80 -9.18
N ALA A 102 10.47 -20.99 -9.58
CA ALA A 102 9.43 -19.98 -9.34
C ALA A 102 9.20 -19.64 -7.85
N PRO A 103 9.17 -20.61 -6.91
CA PRO A 103 9.04 -20.30 -5.49
C PRO A 103 10.23 -19.49 -4.94
N GLU A 104 11.46 -19.86 -5.31
CA GLU A 104 12.68 -19.14 -4.91
C GLU A 104 12.68 -17.70 -5.44
N LYS A 105 12.19 -17.48 -6.66
CA LYS A 105 12.03 -16.14 -7.23
C LYS A 105 11.02 -15.31 -6.43
N LEU A 106 9.92 -15.93 -6.04
CA LEU A 106 8.88 -15.27 -5.25
C LEU A 106 9.43 -14.83 -3.90
N ASP A 107 10.06 -15.75 -3.16
CA ASP A 107 10.64 -15.45 -1.85
C ASP A 107 11.68 -14.33 -1.94
N ARG A 108 12.59 -14.40 -2.91
CA ARG A 108 13.60 -13.37 -3.11
C ARG A 108 13.01 -12.00 -3.44
N MET A 109 11.91 -11.95 -4.18
CA MET A 109 11.21 -10.69 -4.44
C MET A 109 10.50 -10.15 -3.20
N LEU A 110 9.93 -11.01 -2.36
CA LEU A 110 9.32 -10.61 -1.09
C LEU A 110 10.36 -10.07 -0.11
N ASP A 111 11.52 -10.75 -0.01
CA ASP A 111 12.66 -10.30 0.80
C ASP A 111 13.12 -8.90 0.35
N MET A 112 13.41 -8.76 -0.95
CA MET A 112 13.84 -7.50 -1.54
C MET A 112 12.82 -6.38 -1.34
N LEU A 113 11.54 -6.69 -1.48
CA LEU A 113 10.48 -5.70 -1.29
C LEU A 113 10.44 -5.20 0.15
N PHE A 114 10.54 -6.10 1.13
CA PHE A 114 10.54 -5.74 2.54
C PHE A 114 11.79 -4.97 2.96
N GLU A 115 12.98 -5.47 2.61
CA GLU A 115 14.26 -4.85 2.97
C GLU A 115 14.36 -3.43 2.42
N ARG A 116 14.15 -3.25 1.11
CA ARG A 116 14.29 -1.94 0.48
C ARG A 116 13.17 -0.98 0.88
N ALA A 117 11.97 -1.47 1.18
CA ALA A 117 10.93 -0.64 1.75
C ALA A 117 11.31 -0.16 3.15
N SER A 118 11.88 -1.05 3.98
CA SER A 118 12.36 -0.73 5.33
C SER A 118 13.48 0.30 5.29
N ASP A 119 14.50 0.09 4.45
CA ASP A 119 15.60 1.03 4.26
C ASP A 119 15.07 2.43 3.90
N ARG A 120 14.14 2.49 2.94
CA ARG A 120 13.54 3.75 2.51
C ARG A 120 12.66 4.39 3.58
N ALA A 121 12.00 3.60 4.43
CA ALA A 121 11.23 4.11 5.56
C ALA A 121 12.15 4.69 6.64
N SER A 122 13.24 3.99 6.95
CA SER A 122 14.32 4.44 7.83
C SER A 122 14.95 5.74 7.34
N GLU A 123 15.30 5.85 6.05
CA GLU A 123 15.84 7.09 5.44
C GLU A 123 14.90 8.30 5.58
N ARG A 124 13.58 8.05 5.68
CA ARG A 124 12.55 9.08 5.87
C ARG A 124 12.26 9.41 7.34
N GLY A 125 12.90 8.71 8.28
CA GLY A 125 12.62 8.83 9.71
C GLY A 125 11.23 8.30 10.09
N TRP A 126 10.73 7.29 9.39
CA TRP A 126 9.42 6.68 9.68
C TRP A 126 9.53 5.42 10.55
N GLN A 127 10.75 4.98 10.86
CA GLN A 127 11.03 3.92 11.81
C GLN A 127 11.77 4.56 13.00
N ASP A 128 11.05 4.73 14.11
CA ASP A 128 11.59 5.12 15.42
C ASP A 128 11.88 3.87 16.26
#